data_AF-A0A7W8P2K3-F1
#
_entry.id   AF-A0A7W8P2K3-F1
#
_cell.length_a   1.000
_cell.length_b   1.000
_cell.length_c   1.000
_cell.angle_alpha   90.00
_cell.angle_beta   90.00
_cell.angle_gamma   90.00
#
_symmetry.space_group_name_H-M   'P 1'
#
loop_
_entity.id
_entity.type
_entity.pdbx_description
1 polymer ?
#
loop_
_entity_poly.entity_id
_entity_poly.type
_entity_poly.pdbx_seq_one_letter_code
_entity_poly.pdbx_strand_id
1 'polypeptide(L)'
;MNEERLFTLRNPWFVWSVGGTVAIAVVAILIGFVWLPSASSAFGDLSLWARICGAAGVPSSWYSGNEKSQVPSDVVVLPPAGANHPLADSIGRGATLANQHCSMCHGVLATVQVTAPPLAGQYADAIYKELRDFQSGQRPSAVMQEIIAGRSDQDLHDLAAYYASLPLAPAAEKTRAGEGPDPIAVRLVMQGDPQRNIAPCAACHGQLDRKGAAPWLGGLSAAYLSAQLQAFASGARHNDINEQMRHVARQMTPEEMDAVSRYYAAMQ
;
A
#
# COMPACT_ATOMS: atom_id res chain seq x y z
N MET A 1 -24.58 -62.20 -11.23
CA MET A 1 -24.25 -61.66 -12.57
C MET A 1 -22.84 -61.10 -12.46
N ASN A 2 -21.86 -61.77 -13.06
CA ASN A 2 -20.43 -61.44 -12.90
C ASN A 2 -20.10 -60.14 -13.65
N GLU A 3 -19.77 -59.08 -12.92
CA GLU A 3 -19.25 -57.80 -13.45
C GLU A 3 -17.76 -57.90 -13.85
N GLU A 4 -17.26 -59.10 -14.10
CA GLU A 4 -15.88 -59.30 -14.46
C GLU A 4 -15.65 -58.98 -15.95
N ARG A 5 -14.83 -57.93 -16.17
CA ARG A 5 -13.93 -57.69 -17.33
C ARG A 5 -14.33 -56.61 -18.34
N LEU A 6 -14.93 -55.52 -17.90
CA LEU A 6 -14.96 -54.30 -18.73
C LEU A 6 -13.57 -53.62 -18.81
N PHE A 7 -12.77 -53.68 -17.74
CA PHE A 7 -11.45 -53.05 -17.64
C PHE A 7 -10.30 -54.06 -17.72
N THR A 8 -10.22 -54.82 -18.81
CA THR A 8 -9.11 -55.77 -19.02
C THR A 8 -8.39 -55.51 -20.33
N LEU A 9 -7.05 -55.62 -20.31
CA LEU A 9 -6.20 -55.56 -21.50
C LEU A 9 -6.47 -56.71 -22.51
N ARG A 10 -7.29 -57.70 -22.13
CA ARG A 10 -7.78 -58.75 -23.05
C ARG A 10 -9.03 -58.34 -23.84
N ASN A 11 -9.71 -57.27 -23.46
CA ASN A 11 -10.91 -56.81 -24.17
C ASN A 11 -10.47 -55.85 -25.29
N PRO A 12 -10.66 -56.24 -26.57
CA PRO A 12 -10.19 -55.42 -27.68
C PRO A 12 -10.84 -54.03 -27.67
N TRP A 13 -12.13 -53.92 -27.30
CA TRP A 13 -12.81 -52.62 -27.26
C TRP A 13 -12.23 -51.66 -26.22
N PHE A 14 -11.81 -52.19 -25.06
CA PHE A 14 -11.16 -51.39 -24.02
C PHE A 14 -9.77 -50.93 -24.48
N VAL A 15 -8.98 -51.83 -25.08
CA VAL A 15 -7.64 -51.52 -25.60
C VAL A 15 -7.69 -50.47 -26.71
N TRP A 16 -8.65 -50.58 -27.63
CA TRP A 16 -8.85 -49.61 -28.70
C TRP A 16 -9.31 -48.24 -28.18
N SER A 17 -10.20 -48.20 -27.18
CA SER A 17 -10.66 -46.94 -26.56
C SER A 17 -9.56 -46.23 -25.77
N VAL A 18 -8.82 -46.97 -24.94
CA VAL A 18 -7.68 -46.42 -24.19
C VAL A 18 -6.55 -46.02 -25.13
N GLY A 19 -6.22 -46.87 -26.11
CA GLY A 19 -5.20 -46.57 -27.12
C GLY A 19 -5.54 -45.33 -27.96
N GLY A 20 -6.81 -45.19 -28.36
CA GLY A 20 -7.29 -44.00 -29.08
C GLY A 20 -7.17 -42.72 -28.24
N THR A 21 -7.58 -42.77 -26.97
CA THR A 21 -7.47 -41.63 -26.04
C THR A 21 -6.01 -41.23 -25.83
N VAL A 22 -5.12 -42.20 -25.62
CA VAL A 22 -3.68 -41.95 -25.46
C VAL A 22 -3.08 -41.36 -26.74
N ALA A 23 -3.44 -41.89 -27.92
CA ALA A 23 -2.96 -41.36 -29.19
C ALA A 23 -3.40 -39.90 -29.41
N ILE A 24 -4.66 -39.57 -29.11
CA ILE A 24 -5.16 -38.19 -29.21
C ILE A 24 -4.41 -37.27 -28.24
N ALA A 25 -4.17 -37.71 -27.01
CA ALA A 25 -3.41 -36.93 -26.03
C ALA A 25 -1.96 -36.68 -26.48
N VAL A 26 -1.28 -37.69 -27.02
CA VAL A 26 0.08 -37.56 -27.57
C VAL A 26 0.10 -36.59 -28.75
N VAL A 27 -0.86 -36.69 -29.68
CA VAL A 27 -0.96 -35.78 -30.81
C VAL A 27 -1.22 -34.34 -30.35
N ALA A 28 -2.11 -34.13 -29.38
CA ALA A 28 -2.37 -32.80 -28.81
C ALA A 28 -1.11 -32.20 -28.14
N ILE A 29 -0.35 -33.01 -27.40
CA ILE A 29 0.91 -32.59 -26.77
C ILE A 29 1.96 -32.22 -27.83
N LEU A 30 2.12 -33.02 -28.89
CA LEU A 30 3.06 -32.73 -29.97
C LEU A 30 2.68 -31.46 -30.72
N ILE A 31 1.38 -31.23 -30.97
CA ILE A 31 0.90 -29.99 -31.59
C ILE A 31 1.17 -28.78 -30.67
N GLY A 32 0.83 -28.89 -29.38
CA GLY A 32 0.98 -27.81 -28.40
C GLY A 32 2.42 -27.43 -28.06
N PHE A 33 3.28 -28.42 -27.83
CA PHE A 33 4.62 -28.21 -27.27
C PHE A 33 5.76 -28.32 -28.28
N VAL A 34 5.53 -28.89 -29.47
CA VAL A 34 6.56 -29.03 -30.50
C VAL A 34 6.21 -28.23 -31.74
N TRP A 35 5.03 -28.45 -32.34
CA TRP A 35 4.68 -27.85 -33.62
C TRP A 35 4.35 -26.35 -33.51
N LEU A 36 3.41 -25.95 -32.65
CA LEU A 36 3.00 -24.54 -32.49
C LEU A 36 4.16 -23.60 -32.12
N PRO A 37 5.08 -23.94 -31.19
CA PRO A 37 6.24 -23.11 -30.89
C PRO A 37 7.25 -23.01 -32.05
N SER A 38 7.37 -24.05 -32.87
CA SER A 38 8.28 -24.05 -34.02
C SER A 38 7.73 -23.27 -35.22
N ALA A 39 6.40 -23.19 -35.36
CA ALA A 39 5.73 -22.57 -36.50
C ALA A 39 5.41 -21.07 -36.31
N SER A 40 5.55 -20.52 -35.09
CA SER A 40 5.21 -19.12 -34.81
C SER A 40 6.27 -18.40 -33.98
N SER A 41 6.77 -17.28 -34.52
CA SER A 41 7.75 -16.41 -33.87
C SER A 41 7.21 -15.71 -32.62
N ALA A 42 5.88 -15.67 -32.43
CA ALA A 42 5.21 -15.09 -31.27
C ALA A 42 5.60 -15.72 -29.92
N PHE A 43 6.16 -16.94 -29.91
CA PHE A 43 6.61 -17.61 -28.69
C PHE A 43 8.13 -17.55 -28.46
N GLY A 44 8.90 -17.04 -29.42
CA GLY A 44 10.37 -17.00 -29.36
C GLY A 44 10.89 -16.12 -28.21
N ASP A 45 10.27 -14.95 -28.01
CA ASP A 45 10.74 -13.91 -27.09
C ASP A 45 10.12 -13.97 -25.69
N LEU A 46 9.25 -14.94 -25.42
CA LEU A 46 8.54 -15.06 -24.14
C LEU A 46 9.30 -15.94 -23.14
N SER A 47 9.32 -15.50 -21.87
CA SER A 47 9.84 -16.30 -20.76
C SER A 47 9.07 -17.61 -20.61
N LEU A 48 9.71 -18.64 -20.02
CA LEU A 48 9.07 -19.93 -19.75
C LEU A 48 7.73 -19.77 -19.01
N TRP A 49 7.67 -18.81 -18.08
CA TRP A 49 6.47 -18.49 -17.31
C TRP A 49 5.36 -17.89 -18.17
N ALA A 50 5.69 -16.95 -19.06
CA ALA A 50 4.73 -16.35 -19.99
C ALA A 50 4.14 -17.38 -20.98
N ARG A 51 4.93 -18.40 -21.38
CA ARG A 51 4.46 -19.51 -22.22
C ARG A 51 3.43 -20.38 -21.50
N ILE A 52 3.66 -20.71 -20.23
CA ILE A 52 2.74 -21.51 -19.41
C ILE A 52 1.42 -20.75 -19.20
N CYS A 53 1.49 -19.48 -18.81
CA CYS A 53 0.31 -18.65 -18.58
C CYS A 53 -0.50 -18.40 -19.88
N GLY A 54 0.18 -18.14 -21.00
CA GLY A 54 -0.47 -18.00 -22.30
C GLY A 54 -1.18 -19.28 -22.75
N ALA A 55 -0.57 -20.45 -22.55
CA ALA A 55 -1.19 -21.75 -22.85
C ALA A 55 -2.43 -22.04 -21.98
N ALA A 56 -2.47 -21.50 -20.76
CA ALA A 56 -3.64 -21.57 -19.87
C ALA A 56 -4.73 -20.54 -20.21
N GLY A 57 -4.57 -19.75 -21.28
CA GLY A 57 -5.55 -18.75 -21.71
C GLY A 57 -5.50 -17.43 -20.94
N VAL A 58 -4.43 -17.18 -20.18
CA VAL A 58 -4.26 -15.93 -19.44
C VAL A 58 -3.87 -14.81 -20.42
N PRO A 59 -4.52 -13.63 -20.36
CA PRO A 59 -4.21 -12.50 -21.23
C PRO A 59 -2.77 -12.03 -21.04
N SER A 60 -2.08 -11.66 -22.13
CA SER A 60 -0.71 -11.16 -22.09
C SER A 60 -0.54 -9.90 -21.23
N SER A 61 -1.58 -9.08 -21.08
CA SER A 61 -1.56 -7.91 -20.20
C SER A 61 -1.27 -8.23 -18.73
N TRP A 62 -1.48 -9.47 -18.29
CA TRP A 62 -1.24 -9.88 -16.90
C TRP A 62 0.22 -10.28 -16.63
N TYR A 63 1.04 -10.47 -17.68
CA TYR A 63 2.43 -10.93 -17.54
C TYR A 63 3.41 -10.29 -18.52
N SER A 64 2.96 -9.47 -19.48
CA SER A 64 3.83 -8.71 -20.38
C SER A 64 4.32 -7.39 -19.78
N GLY A 65 4.15 -7.22 -18.47
CA GLY A 65 4.70 -6.08 -17.75
C GLY A 65 6.21 -6.22 -17.60
N ASN A 66 6.97 -5.50 -18.42
CA ASN A 66 8.25 -4.92 -17.99
C ASN A 66 8.00 -3.72 -17.07
N GLU A 67 6.95 -3.77 -16.24
CA GLU A 67 6.92 -2.98 -15.03
C GLU A 67 7.90 -3.68 -14.12
N LYS A 68 8.96 -2.98 -13.72
CA LYS A 68 9.66 -3.35 -12.49
C LYS A 68 8.56 -3.49 -11.45
N SER A 69 8.15 -4.72 -11.13
CA SER A 69 7.17 -4.98 -10.10
C SER A 69 7.76 -4.35 -8.86
N GLN A 70 7.27 -3.16 -8.51
CA GLN A 70 7.80 -2.40 -7.39
C GLN A 70 7.48 -3.26 -6.18
N VAL A 71 8.51 -3.91 -5.64
CA VAL A 71 8.41 -4.76 -4.46
C VAL A 71 7.64 -3.93 -3.42
N PRO A 72 6.51 -4.40 -2.87
CA PRO A 72 5.78 -3.63 -1.87
C PRO A 72 6.67 -3.27 -0.68
N SER A 73 6.34 -2.20 0.04
CA SER A 73 6.96 -1.90 1.34
C SER A 73 7.00 -3.19 2.20
N ASP A 74 8.18 -3.64 2.57
CA ASP A 74 8.42 -4.81 3.43
C ASP A 74 8.18 -4.50 4.92
N VAL A 75 8.00 -3.23 5.26
CA VAL A 75 7.65 -2.78 6.61
C VAL A 75 6.21 -3.19 6.95
N VAL A 76 6.08 -4.34 7.64
CA VAL A 76 4.83 -4.77 8.27
C VAL A 76 4.66 -4.00 9.58
N VAL A 77 3.69 -3.10 9.59
CA VAL A 77 3.31 -2.30 10.75
C VAL A 77 2.46 -3.16 11.69
N LEU A 78 3.11 -3.86 12.61
CA LEU A 78 2.44 -4.55 13.71
C LEU A 78 2.29 -3.58 14.90
N PRO A 79 1.11 -3.52 15.56
CA PRO A 79 1.00 -2.85 16.86
C PRO A 79 2.07 -3.39 17.81
N PRO A 80 2.78 -2.54 18.58
CA PRO A 80 3.97 -2.97 19.29
C PRO A 80 3.65 -4.07 20.30
N ALA A 81 4.08 -5.30 20.01
CA ALA A 81 4.20 -6.37 20.99
C ALA A 81 5.57 -6.22 21.67
N GLY A 82 5.60 -5.45 22.77
CA GLY A 82 6.68 -5.44 23.77
C GLY A 82 8.12 -5.33 23.25
N ALA A 83 8.62 -4.12 23.05
CA ALA A 83 10.06 -3.87 22.94
C ALA A 83 10.65 -3.59 24.34
N ASN A 84 11.64 -4.37 24.74
CA ASN A 84 12.28 -4.38 26.07
C ASN A 84 13.46 -3.39 26.23
N HIS A 85 13.56 -2.33 25.41
CA HIS A 85 14.41 -1.19 25.75
C HIS A 85 13.61 -0.26 26.69
N PRO A 86 14.21 0.39 27.70
CA PRO A 86 13.48 1.38 28.48
C PRO A 86 13.03 2.46 27.50
N LEU A 87 11.71 2.57 27.29
CA LEU A 87 11.08 3.52 26.38
C LEU A 87 11.66 4.95 26.53
N ALA A 88 12.06 5.30 27.75
CA ALA A 88 12.73 6.56 28.09
C ALA A 88 14.07 6.78 27.37
N ASP A 89 14.94 5.76 27.27
CA ASP A 89 16.25 5.90 26.61
C ASP A 89 16.09 6.09 25.09
N SER A 90 15.14 5.36 24.50
CA SER A 90 14.80 5.48 23.08
C SER A 90 14.21 6.86 22.76
N ILE A 91 13.28 7.34 23.60
CA ILE A 91 12.73 8.70 23.51
C ILE A 91 13.85 9.74 23.65
N GLY A 92 14.79 9.58 24.59
CA GLY A 92 15.88 10.52 24.80
C GLY A 92 16.86 10.61 23.62
N ARG A 93 17.25 9.47 23.03
CA ARG A 93 18.06 9.45 21.81
C ARG A 93 17.30 10.04 20.62
N GLY A 94 16.03 9.66 20.45
CA GLY A 94 15.15 10.20 19.42
C GLY A 94 14.99 11.70 19.51
N ALA A 95 14.83 12.25 20.71
CA ALA A 95 14.76 13.69 20.95
C ALA A 95 16.04 14.41 20.48
N THR A 96 17.20 13.82 20.75
CA THR A 96 18.50 14.38 20.35
C THR A 96 18.62 14.42 18.82
N LEU A 97 18.30 13.30 18.15
CA LEU A 97 18.32 13.20 16.68
C LEU A 97 17.32 14.17 16.04
N ALA A 98 16.11 14.24 16.56
CA ALA A 98 15.05 15.11 16.07
C ALA A 98 15.48 16.58 16.12
N ASN A 99 16.08 17.02 17.23
CA ASN A 99 16.53 18.40 17.38
C ASN A 99 17.67 18.81 16.44
N GLN A 100 18.48 17.86 15.99
CA GLN A 100 19.60 18.14 15.09
C GLN A 100 19.16 18.32 13.63
N HIS A 101 18.16 17.55 13.17
CA HIS A 101 17.88 17.42 11.73
C HIS A 101 16.40 17.49 11.33
N CYS A 102 15.47 17.32 12.27
CA CYS A 102 14.04 17.16 11.95
C CYS A 102 13.21 18.38 12.39
N SER A 103 13.50 18.91 13.58
CA SER A 103 12.71 19.97 14.22
C SER A 103 12.68 21.28 13.43
N MET A 104 13.68 21.53 12.56
CA MET A 104 13.72 22.71 11.70
C MET A 104 12.56 22.74 10.69
N CYS A 105 12.10 21.58 10.23
CA CYS A 105 11.00 21.48 9.26
C CYS A 105 9.72 20.96 9.91
N HIS A 106 9.80 20.00 10.82
CA HIS A 106 8.62 19.35 11.43
C HIS A 106 8.15 20.00 12.74
N GLY A 107 8.91 20.96 13.27
CA GLY A 107 8.67 21.59 14.56
C GLY A 107 9.10 20.73 15.75
N VAL A 108 9.26 21.37 16.92
CA VAL A 108 9.65 20.69 18.18
C VAL A 108 8.41 20.16 18.92
N LEU A 109 7.26 20.84 18.79
CA LEU A 109 6.00 20.52 19.45
C LEU A 109 4.80 20.77 18.49
N ALA A 110 4.79 20.09 17.34
CA ALA A 110 3.73 20.18 16.34
C ALA A 110 3.48 21.57 15.73
N THR A 111 4.54 22.35 15.48
CA THR A 111 4.38 23.56 14.67
C THR A 111 4.03 23.13 13.25
N VAL A 112 2.79 23.39 12.84
CA VAL A 112 2.31 23.02 11.51
C VAL A 112 3.01 23.89 10.47
N GLN A 113 3.89 23.26 9.68
CA GLN A 113 4.41 23.86 8.46
C GLN A 113 3.52 23.44 7.28
N VAL A 114 3.44 24.28 6.25
CA VAL A 114 2.55 24.03 5.11
C VAL A 114 2.94 22.76 4.36
N THR A 115 4.25 22.47 4.25
CA THR A 115 4.78 21.36 3.44
C THR A 115 5.44 20.24 4.26
N ALA A 116 5.80 20.49 5.52
CA ALA A 116 6.31 19.47 6.43
C ALA A 116 5.24 19.16 7.49
N PRO A 117 4.71 17.92 7.53
CA PRO A 117 3.67 17.56 8.47
C PRO A 117 4.20 17.57 9.91
N PRO A 118 3.39 17.96 10.91
CA PRO A 118 3.72 17.72 12.30
C PRO A 118 3.82 16.21 12.55
N LEU A 119 4.82 15.81 13.35
CA LEU A 119 5.05 14.41 13.71
C LEU A 119 4.63 14.08 15.15
N ALA A 120 4.44 15.09 15.99
CA ALA A 120 4.12 14.90 17.40
C ALA A 120 2.76 14.21 17.58
N GLY A 121 2.74 13.17 18.43
CA GLY A 121 1.55 12.37 18.71
C GLY A 121 1.13 11.43 17.58
N GLN A 122 1.85 11.41 16.45
CA GLN A 122 1.64 10.40 15.42
C GLN A 122 2.11 9.03 15.92
N TYR A 123 1.48 7.97 15.45
CA TYR A 123 1.81 6.62 15.88
C TYR A 123 3.25 6.24 15.49
N ALA A 124 4.02 5.69 16.45
CA ALA A 124 5.43 5.36 16.26
C ALA A 124 5.66 4.47 15.04
N ASP A 125 4.78 3.50 14.84
CA ASP A 125 4.87 2.54 13.76
C ASP A 125 4.51 3.13 12.39
N ALA A 126 3.59 4.11 12.34
CA ALA A 126 3.37 4.94 11.15
C ALA A 126 4.59 5.81 10.82
N ILE A 127 5.20 6.45 11.83
CA ILE A 127 6.42 7.26 11.63
C ILE A 127 7.56 6.38 11.11
N TYR A 128 7.84 5.27 11.80
CA TYR A 128 8.91 4.35 11.42
C TYR A 128 8.74 3.86 9.98
N LYS A 129 7.51 3.44 9.60
CA LYS A 129 7.21 3.03 8.22
C LYS A 129 7.53 4.12 7.22
N GLU A 130 7.05 5.34 7.44
CA GLU A 130 7.30 6.42 6.49
C GLU A 130 8.79 6.78 6.39
N LEU A 131 9.52 6.78 7.51
CA LEU A 131 10.97 6.99 7.51
C LEU A 131 11.71 5.89 6.72
N ARG A 132 11.32 4.62 6.91
CA ARG A 132 11.86 3.49 6.15
C ARG A 132 11.52 3.53 4.67
N ASP A 133 10.30 3.93 4.33
CA ASP A 133 9.88 4.05 2.94
C ASP A 133 10.61 5.19 2.22
N PHE A 134 10.88 6.30 2.92
CA PHE A 134 11.79 7.31 2.38
C PHE A 134 13.19 6.73 2.20
N GLN A 135 13.75 6.07 3.22
CA GLN A 135 15.11 5.52 3.17
C GLN A 135 15.34 4.53 2.02
N SER A 136 14.35 3.67 1.76
CA SER A 136 14.39 2.64 0.72
C SER A 136 14.00 3.15 -0.68
N GLY A 137 13.49 4.38 -0.78
CA GLY A 137 13.00 4.96 -2.03
C GLY A 137 11.55 4.61 -2.38
N GLN A 138 10.88 3.82 -1.54
CA GLN A 138 9.49 3.38 -1.72
C GLN A 138 8.49 4.53 -1.62
N ARG A 139 8.82 5.55 -0.84
CA ARG A 139 8.17 6.86 -0.89
C ARG A 139 9.16 7.87 -1.47
N PRO A 140 8.96 8.32 -2.71
CA PRO A 140 9.82 9.34 -3.32
C PRO A 140 9.78 10.66 -2.55
N SER A 141 10.94 11.25 -2.27
CA SER A 141 11.05 12.62 -1.75
C SER A 141 12.44 13.20 -1.99
N ALA A 142 12.51 14.34 -2.67
CA ALA A 142 13.76 15.05 -2.91
C ALA A 142 14.42 15.58 -1.62
N VAL A 143 13.69 15.62 -0.50
CA VAL A 143 14.16 16.18 0.78
C VAL A 143 14.38 15.06 1.80
N MET A 144 13.36 14.25 2.07
CA MET A 144 13.41 13.28 3.17
C MET A 144 14.33 12.10 2.89
N GLN A 145 14.54 11.72 1.63
CA GLN A 145 15.45 10.62 1.29
C GLN A 145 16.88 10.94 1.74
N GLU A 146 17.38 12.12 1.41
CA GLU A 146 18.73 12.57 1.81
C GLU A 146 18.86 12.73 3.33
N ILE A 147 17.83 13.26 3.99
CA ILE A 147 17.83 13.45 5.46
C ILE A 147 17.94 12.10 6.19
N ILE A 148 17.32 11.04 5.65
CA ILE A 148 17.20 9.76 6.32
C ILE A 148 18.20 8.69 5.82
N ALA A 149 18.86 8.92 4.69
CA ALA A 149 19.75 7.94 4.03
C ALA A 149 20.81 7.34 4.97
N GLY A 150 21.43 8.17 5.80
CA GLY A 150 22.50 7.75 6.72
C GLY A 150 22.06 7.24 8.10
N ARG A 151 20.75 7.12 8.37
CA ARG A 151 20.25 6.71 9.69
C ARG A 151 20.23 5.20 9.87
N SER A 152 20.64 4.74 11.04
CA SER A 152 20.51 3.34 11.42
C SER A 152 19.04 2.97 11.68
N ASP A 153 18.72 1.68 11.63
CA ASP A 153 17.38 1.19 11.98
C ASP A 153 16.97 1.60 13.41
N GLN A 154 17.92 1.55 14.35
CA GLN A 154 17.71 2.01 15.72
C GLN A 154 17.37 3.51 15.79
N ASP A 155 18.03 4.35 14.98
CA ASP A 155 17.72 5.78 14.92
C ASP A 155 16.28 6.01 14.46
N LEU A 156 15.78 5.22 13.50
CA LEU A 156 14.40 5.33 13.03
C LEU A 156 13.40 4.93 14.10
N HIS A 157 13.68 3.86 14.85
CA HIS A 157 12.87 3.44 16.00
C HIS A 157 12.88 4.50 17.11
N ASP A 158 14.04 5.09 17.41
CA ASP A 158 14.17 6.13 18.43
C ASP A 158 13.42 7.41 18.04
N LEU A 159 13.54 7.86 16.77
CA LEU A 159 12.77 8.99 16.24
C LEU A 159 11.26 8.74 16.32
N ALA A 160 10.83 7.55 15.92
CA ALA A 160 9.43 7.12 16.00
C ALA A 160 8.90 7.12 17.44
N ALA A 161 9.65 6.55 18.38
CA ALA A 161 9.28 6.52 19.80
C ALA A 161 9.20 7.93 20.39
N TYR A 162 10.17 8.80 20.06
CA TYR A 162 10.19 10.18 20.52
C TYR A 162 8.96 10.94 20.06
N TYR A 163 8.69 11.02 18.75
CA TYR A 163 7.56 11.79 18.23
C TYR A 163 6.20 11.25 18.68
N ALA A 164 6.06 9.92 18.82
CA ALA A 164 4.85 9.30 19.34
C ALA A 164 4.61 9.57 20.84
N SER A 165 5.67 9.87 21.59
CA SER A 165 5.55 10.24 23.01
C SER A 165 5.07 11.67 23.24
N LEU A 166 5.09 12.51 22.20
CA LEU A 166 4.66 13.89 22.29
C LEU A 166 3.11 13.99 22.23
N PRO A 167 2.52 15.07 22.79
CA PRO A 167 1.10 15.34 22.61
C PRO A 167 0.71 15.47 21.14
N LEU A 168 -0.53 15.08 20.81
CA LEU A 168 -1.13 15.30 19.49
C LEU A 168 -1.04 16.78 19.10
N ALA A 169 -0.69 16.99 17.83
CA ALA A 169 -0.70 18.31 17.22
C ALA A 169 -2.06 19.00 17.42
N PRO A 170 -2.11 20.31 17.70
CA PRO A 170 -3.37 21.05 17.61
C PRO A 170 -3.88 21.03 16.17
N ALA A 171 -5.17 21.35 15.99
CA ALA A 171 -5.74 21.56 14.65
C ALA A 171 -4.88 22.54 13.85
N ALA A 172 -4.53 22.16 12.62
CA ALA A 172 -3.72 22.96 11.70
C ALA A 172 -4.46 24.21 11.22
N GLU A 173 -5.77 24.09 11.08
CA GLU A 173 -6.64 25.14 10.56
C GLU A 173 -7.84 25.33 11.49
N LYS A 174 -8.34 26.57 11.55
CA LYS A 174 -9.57 26.86 12.28
C LYS A 174 -10.73 26.82 11.32
N THR A 175 -11.80 26.11 11.68
CA THR A 175 -13.10 26.29 11.01
C THR A 175 -13.53 27.74 11.13
N ARG A 176 -14.06 28.32 10.05
CA ARG A 176 -14.59 29.69 10.08
C ARG A 176 -15.74 29.76 11.10
N ALA A 177 -15.77 30.83 11.89
CA ALA A 177 -16.79 31.03 12.91
C ALA A 177 -18.19 31.03 12.27
N GLY A 178 -19.07 30.12 12.70
CA GLY A 178 -20.45 29.99 12.21
C GLY A 178 -20.63 29.05 11.03
N GLU A 179 -19.57 28.47 10.48
CA GLU A 179 -19.64 27.50 9.38
C GLU A 179 -19.51 26.08 9.95
N GLY A 180 -20.50 25.22 9.69
CA GLY A 180 -20.40 23.79 10.01
C GLY A 180 -19.39 23.08 9.12
N PRO A 181 -18.99 21.83 9.44
CA PRO A 181 -18.13 21.06 8.57
C PRO A 181 -18.78 20.84 7.20
N ASP A 182 -17.98 20.89 6.14
CA ASP A 182 -18.43 20.71 4.76
C ASP A 182 -19.25 19.41 4.63
N PRO A 183 -20.51 19.45 4.15
CA PRO A 183 -21.35 18.27 3.99
C PRO A 183 -20.73 17.18 3.12
N ILE A 184 -19.94 17.56 2.10
CA ILE A 184 -19.20 16.63 1.24
C ILE A 184 -18.21 15.86 2.09
N ALA A 185 -17.43 16.57 2.91
CA ALA A 185 -16.43 15.97 3.77
C ALA A 185 -17.07 15.06 4.83
N VAL A 186 -18.13 15.52 5.51
CA VAL A 186 -18.84 14.72 6.52
C VAL A 186 -19.35 13.42 5.92
N ARG A 187 -19.96 13.47 4.73
CA ARG A 187 -20.45 12.27 4.03
C ARG A 187 -19.30 11.31 3.72
N LEU A 188 -18.23 11.77 3.08
CA LEU A 188 -17.12 10.89 2.69
C LEU A 188 -16.36 10.32 3.89
N VAL A 189 -16.14 11.13 4.94
CA VAL A 189 -15.42 10.69 6.15
C VAL A 189 -16.22 9.64 6.91
N MET A 190 -17.53 9.85 7.07
CA MET A 190 -18.37 9.02 7.94
C MET A 190 -19.02 7.84 7.22
N GLN A 191 -19.38 8.01 5.94
CA GLN A 191 -20.17 7.04 5.17
C GLN A 191 -19.42 6.54 3.93
N GLY A 192 -18.48 7.32 3.41
CA GLY A 192 -17.84 7.04 2.12
C GLY A 192 -18.80 7.25 0.95
N ASP A 193 -18.49 6.59 -0.16
CA ASP A 193 -19.35 6.44 -1.34
C ASP A 193 -19.19 5.02 -1.92
N PRO A 194 -20.03 4.07 -1.48
CA PRO A 194 -19.94 2.68 -1.92
C PRO A 194 -20.13 2.49 -3.43
N GLN A 195 -20.85 3.39 -4.11
CA GLN A 195 -21.07 3.27 -5.56
C GLN A 195 -19.79 3.55 -6.35
N ARG A 196 -18.90 4.38 -5.80
CA ARG A 196 -17.58 4.67 -6.35
C ARG A 196 -16.45 3.88 -5.68
N ASN A 197 -16.77 2.91 -4.82
CA ASN A 197 -15.81 2.17 -3.99
C ASN A 197 -14.94 3.07 -3.08
N ILE A 198 -15.49 4.17 -2.60
CA ILE A 198 -14.85 5.02 -1.59
C ILE A 198 -15.30 4.53 -0.22
N ALA A 199 -14.39 3.90 0.52
CA ALA A 199 -14.66 3.53 1.90
C ALA A 199 -14.71 4.78 2.82
N PRO A 200 -15.50 4.75 3.91
CA PRO A 200 -15.50 5.83 4.90
C PRO A 200 -14.11 6.00 5.53
N CYS A 201 -13.57 7.22 5.49
CA CYS A 201 -12.22 7.51 5.98
C CYS A 201 -12.06 7.12 7.46
N ALA A 202 -13.07 7.41 8.28
CA ALA A 202 -13.07 7.14 9.72
C ALA A 202 -13.11 5.64 10.08
N ALA A 203 -13.37 4.74 9.10
CA ALA A 203 -13.28 3.30 9.34
C ALA A 203 -11.84 2.82 9.47
N CYS A 204 -10.89 3.49 8.80
CA CYS A 204 -9.47 3.16 8.86
C CYS A 204 -8.66 4.18 9.65
N HIS A 205 -8.85 5.47 9.40
CA HIS A 205 -8.05 6.52 10.05
C HIS A 205 -8.53 6.89 11.45
N GLY A 206 -9.70 6.38 11.85
CA GLY A 206 -10.33 6.74 13.12
C GLY A 206 -10.88 8.17 13.10
N GLN A 207 -11.44 8.55 14.23
CA GLN A 207 -11.95 9.91 14.47
C GLN A 207 -11.65 10.38 15.89
N LEU A 208 -11.67 9.45 16.85
CA LEU A 208 -11.26 9.66 18.24
C LEU A 208 -10.31 8.55 18.72
N ASP A 209 -10.27 7.43 18.01
CA ASP A 209 -9.55 6.20 18.35
C ASP A 209 -8.65 5.74 17.20
N ARG A 210 -7.59 5.01 17.56
CA ARG A 210 -6.72 4.37 16.58
C ARG A 210 -7.38 3.13 15.99
N LYS A 211 -7.43 3.02 14.66
CA LYS A 211 -7.89 1.82 13.95
C LYS A 211 -6.76 1.23 13.11
N GLY A 212 -6.28 0.05 13.51
CA GLY A 212 -5.21 -0.65 12.80
C GLY A 212 -3.91 0.15 12.69
N ALA A 213 -3.28 0.07 11.53
CA ALA A 213 -1.98 0.69 11.21
C ALA A 213 -2.09 2.04 10.48
N ALA A 214 -3.31 2.56 10.29
CA ALA A 214 -3.51 3.81 9.57
C ALA A 214 -2.97 5.00 10.40
N PRO A 215 -2.34 6.00 9.75
CA PRO A 215 -1.85 7.17 10.44
C PRO A 215 -3.01 8.06 10.91
N TRP A 216 -2.77 8.80 12.00
CA TRP A 216 -3.63 9.90 12.43
C TRP A 216 -3.63 11.03 11.41
N LEU A 217 -4.81 11.55 11.05
CA LEU A 217 -4.96 12.63 10.06
C LEU A 217 -5.22 14.00 10.68
N GLY A 218 -5.72 14.06 11.93
CA GLY A 218 -5.96 15.31 12.65
C GLY A 218 -4.68 16.12 12.85
N GLY A 219 -4.78 17.44 12.79
CA GLY A 219 -3.65 18.36 12.95
C GLY A 219 -2.69 18.44 11.76
N LEU A 220 -2.90 17.67 10.68
CA LEU A 220 -2.15 17.83 9.43
C LEU A 220 -2.74 18.98 8.59
N SER A 221 -1.89 19.75 7.90
CA SER A 221 -2.39 20.87 7.07
C SER A 221 -3.25 20.37 5.90
N ALA A 222 -4.27 21.14 5.50
CA ALA A 222 -5.11 20.75 4.36
C ALA A 222 -4.28 20.67 3.07
N ALA A 223 -3.29 21.56 2.92
CA ALA A 223 -2.36 21.54 1.80
C ALA A 223 -1.55 20.23 1.73
N TYR A 224 -1.02 19.76 2.88
CA TYR A 224 -0.30 18.49 2.93
C TYR A 224 -1.21 17.32 2.60
N LEU A 225 -2.39 17.25 3.22
CA LEU A 225 -3.36 16.17 3.02
C LEU A 225 -3.83 16.10 1.55
N SER A 226 -4.20 17.23 0.95
CA SER A 226 -4.59 17.32 -0.45
C SER A 226 -3.46 16.85 -1.36
N ALA A 227 -2.22 17.27 -1.09
CA ALA A 227 -1.06 16.81 -1.85
C ALA A 227 -0.82 15.30 -1.72
N GLN A 228 -1.03 14.71 -0.53
CA GLN A 228 -0.90 13.26 -0.37
C GLN A 228 -2.00 12.50 -1.13
N LEU A 229 -3.25 12.97 -1.07
CA LEU A 229 -4.36 12.37 -1.82
C LEU A 229 -4.11 12.42 -3.33
N GLN A 230 -3.65 13.56 -3.85
CA GLN A 230 -3.28 13.70 -5.27
C GLN A 230 -2.09 12.81 -5.65
N ALA A 231 -1.09 12.66 -4.76
CA ALA A 231 0.03 11.78 -4.99
C ALA A 231 -0.39 10.30 -5.04
N PHE A 232 -1.33 9.87 -4.19
CA PHE A 232 -1.89 8.53 -4.26
C PHE A 232 -2.76 8.34 -5.52
N ALA A 233 -3.62 9.31 -5.85
CA ALA A 233 -4.48 9.23 -7.03
C ALA A 233 -3.68 9.12 -8.34
N SER A 234 -2.59 9.89 -8.47
CA SER A 234 -1.68 9.84 -9.61
C SER A 234 -0.72 8.64 -9.60
N GLY A 235 -0.59 7.95 -8.47
CA GLY A 235 0.41 6.90 -8.27
C GLY A 235 1.82 7.40 -7.97
N ALA A 236 2.05 8.72 -7.89
CA ALA A 236 3.33 9.30 -7.48
C ALA A 236 3.74 8.90 -6.06
N ARG A 237 2.76 8.61 -5.20
CA ARG A 237 2.93 7.92 -3.92
C ARG A 237 2.29 6.55 -4.00
N HIS A 238 3.07 5.50 -3.74
CA HIS A 238 2.67 4.10 -3.89
C HIS A 238 3.20 3.21 -2.76
N ASN A 239 3.52 3.79 -1.60
CA ASN A 239 4.03 3.07 -0.43
C ASN A 239 2.92 2.46 0.44
N ASP A 240 1.68 2.45 -0.07
CA ASP A 240 0.50 1.92 0.62
C ASP A 240 0.36 0.40 0.44
N ILE A 241 0.02 -0.27 1.54
CA ILE A 241 -0.15 -1.73 1.56
C ILE A 241 -1.42 -2.08 0.78
N ASN A 242 -1.31 -3.01 -0.17
CA ASN A 242 -2.43 -3.49 -1.01
C ASN A 242 -3.18 -2.38 -1.76
N GLU A 243 -2.50 -1.28 -2.11
CA GLU A 243 -3.09 -0.13 -2.81
C GLU A 243 -4.28 0.52 -2.09
N GLN A 244 -4.40 0.35 -0.76
CA GLN A 244 -5.56 0.83 -0.01
C GLN A 244 -5.86 2.32 -0.24
N MET A 245 -4.84 3.17 -0.17
CA MET A 245 -5.03 4.61 -0.35
C MET A 245 -5.12 5.00 -1.82
N ARG A 246 -4.38 4.33 -2.71
CA ARG A 246 -4.48 4.56 -4.15
C ARG A 246 -5.87 4.19 -4.68
N HIS A 247 -6.47 3.11 -4.18
CA HIS A 247 -7.82 2.69 -4.56
C HIS A 247 -8.86 3.76 -4.19
N VAL A 248 -8.79 4.30 -2.97
CA VAL A 248 -9.69 5.36 -2.51
C VAL A 248 -9.46 6.65 -3.28
N ALA A 249 -8.21 7.12 -3.35
CA ALA A 249 -7.89 8.44 -3.90
C ALA A 249 -8.19 8.57 -5.40
N ARG A 250 -8.03 7.49 -6.19
CA ARG A 250 -8.34 7.48 -7.63
C ARG A 250 -9.82 7.76 -7.95
N GLN A 251 -10.72 7.57 -6.99
CA GLN A 251 -12.17 7.72 -7.17
C GLN A 251 -12.70 9.09 -6.74
N MET A 252 -11.86 9.89 -6.08
CA MET A 252 -12.22 11.19 -5.52
C MET A 252 -12.03 12.31 -6.54
N THR A 253 -12.91 13.31 -6.51
CA THR A 253 -12.69 14.55 -7.28
C THR A 253 -11.73 15.49 -6.55
N PRO A 254 -11.11 16.47 -7.23
CA PRO A 254 -10.28 17.48 -6.58
C PRO A 254 -11.01 18.24 -5.47
N GLU A 255 -12.30 18.54 -5.66
CA GLU A 255 -13.14 19.22 -4.68
C GLU A 255 -13.38 18.34 -3.44
N GLU A 256 -13.57 17.04 -3.65
CA GLU A 256 -13.73 16.08 -2.55
C GLU A 256 -12.44 15.90 -1.75
N MET A 257 -11.28 15.83 -2.43
CA MET A 257 -9.97 15.78 -1.77
C MET A 257 -9.72 17.03 -0.92
N ASP A 258 -10.04 18.20 -1.44
CA ASP A 258 -9.91 19.48 -0.74
C ASP A 258 -10.86 19.55 0.47
N ALA A 259 -12.11 19.12 0.31
CA ALA A 259 -13.11 19.09 1.38
C ALA A 259 -12.69 18.19 2.55
N VAL A 260 -12.28 16.94 2.29
CA VAL A 260 -11.83 16.02 3.36
C VAL A 260 -10.52 16.48 4.00
N SER A 261 -9.64 17.13 3.24
CA SER A 261 -8.37 17.66 3.75
C SER A 261 -8.60 18.80 4.73
N ARG A 262 -9.50 19.74 4.40
CA ARG A 262 -9.90 20.81 5.33
C ARG A 262 -10.61 20.27 6.57
N TYR A 263 -11.43 19.22 6.41
CA TYR A 263 -12.09 18.58 7.54
C TYR A 263 -11.09 18.03 8.57
N TYR A 264 -10.08 17.27 8.13
CA TYR A 264 -9.07 16.72 9.04
C TYR A 264 -8.08 17.78 9.53
N ALA A 265 -7.78 18.82 8.74
CA ALA A 265 -6.95 19.94 9.18
C ALA A 265 -7.57 20.74 10.33
N ALA A 266 -8.90 20.78 10.40
CA ALA A 266 -9.65 21.38 11.50
C ALA A 266 -9.88 20.44 12.69
N MET A 267 -9.51 19.16 12.57
CA MET A 267 -9.59 18.16 13.64
C MET A 267 -8.28 18.14 14.43
N GLN A 268 -8.39 17.86 15.73
CA GLN A 268 -7.25 17.56 16.62
C GLN A 268 -7.14 16.05 16.80
#